data_AF-A0A7R6WYM4-F1
#
_entry.id   AF-A0A7R6WYM4-F1
#
_cell.length_a   1.000
_cell.length_b   1.000
_cell.length_c   1.000
_cell.angle_alpha   90.00
_cell.angle_beta   90.00
_cell.angle_gamma   90.00
#
_symmetry.space_group_name_H-M   'P 1'
#
loop_
_entity.id
_entity.type
_entity.pdbx_description
1 polymer ?
#
loop_
_entity_poly.entity_id
_entity_poly.type
_entity_poly.pdbx_seq_one_letter_code
_entity_poly.pdbx_strand_id
1 'polypeptide(L)'
;MLTALCLAYALAALCMQPSCYLHLAQSYAEPFVFFLPALLAAGLGVVALTFARHSPTRFMFDMLRQRWLGAAPVILLFFLGITAFTTFKIAIPEIVPFYADRMLAELDVALHGADPWTWTHRVVPQPISAVIFIGYGYGWHLQWFGTLLFVAFWNNPAGRLR
;
A
#
# COMPACT_ATOMS: atom_id res chain seq x y z
N MET A 1 11.97 -19.45 -2.63
CA MET A 1 10.96 -19.72 -1.58
C MET A 1 9.97 -18.58 -1.42
N LEU A 2 10.40 -17.36 -1.06
CA LEU A 2 9.50 -16.21 -0.85
C LEU A 2 8.56 -15.92 -2.03
N THR A 3 9.08 -15.84 -3.26
CA THR A 3 8.26 -15.61 -4.47
C THR A 3 7.15 -16.65 -4.62
N ALA A 4 7.47 -17.93 -4.40
CA ALA A 4 6.50 -19.01 -4.49
C ALA A 4 5.41 -18.87 -3.41
N LEU A 5 5.78 -18.47 -2.19
CA LEU A 5 4.82 -18.21 -1.11
C LEU A 5 3.91 -17.02 -1.44
N CYS A 6 4.44 -15.92 -1.97
CA CYS A 6 3.64 -14.77 -2.39
C CYS A 6 2.66 -15.14 -3.52
N LEU A 7 3.12 -15.92 -4.51
CA LEU A 7 2.25 -16.40 -5.58
C LEU A 7 1.19 -17.36 -5.08
N ALA A 8 1.54 -18.31 -4.20
CA ALA A 8 0.59 -19.21 -3.57
C ALA A 8 -0.46 -18.44 -2.75
N TYR A 9 -0.04 -17.41 -2.02
CA TYR A 9 -0.93 -16.53 -1.26
C TYR A 9 -1.92 -15.79 -2.18
N ALA A 10 -1.43 -15.22 -3.28
CA ALA A 10 -2.28 -14.53 -4.25
C ALA A 10 -3.23 -15.50 -4.99
N LEU A 11 -2.75 -16.68 -5.36
CA LEU A 11 -3.57 -17.73 -5.96
C LEU A 11 -4.64 -18.23 -5.01
N ALA A 12 -4.34 -18.40 -3.72
CA ALA A 12 -5.33 -18.79 -2.73
C ALA A 12 -6.46 -17.74 -2.64
N ALA A 13 -6.13 -16.45 -2.61
CA ALA A 13 -7.13 -15.39 -2.61
C ALA A 13 -8.00 -15.41 -3.88
N LEU A 14 -7.36 -15.55 -5.04
CA LEU A 14 -8.05 -15.63 -6.33
C LEU A 14 -8.96 -16.85 -6.43
N CYS A 15 -8.54 -18.02 -5.94
CA CYS A 15 -9.34 -19.24 -5.96
C CYS A 15 -10.50 -19.20 -4.96
N MET A 16 -10.32 -18.57 -3.80
CA MET A 16 -11.36 -18.48 -2.77
C MET A 16 -12.42 -17.43 -3.10
N GLN A 17 -12.01 -16.26 -3.59
CA GLN A 17 -12.88 -15.11 -3.86
C GLN A 17 -12.56 -14.45 -5.21
N PRO A 18 -12.84 -15.12 -6.34
CA PRO A 18 -12.36 -14.68 -7.66
C PRO A 18 -12.91 -13.31 -8.06
N SER A 19 -14.20 -13.08 -7.87
CA SER A 19 -14.88 -11.83 -8.24
C SER A 19 -14.37 -10.64 -7.42
N CYS A 20 -14.25 -10.81 -6.11
CA CYS A 20 -13.71 -9.79 -5.21
C CYS A 20 -12.25 -9.46 -5.56
N TYR A 21 -11.42 -10.49 -5.78
CA TYR A 21 -10.01 -10.32 -6.13
C TYR A 21 -9.85 -9.54 -7.44
N LEU A 22 -10.58 -9.91 -8.50
CA LEU A 22 -10.48 -9.23 -9.79
C LEU A 22 -10.97 -7.78 -9.72
N HIS A 23 -12.05 -7.52 -8.99
CA HIS A 23 -12.55 -6.16 -8.78
C HIS A 23 -11.56 -5.29 -8.00
N LEU A 24 -10.92 -5.85 -6.97
CA LEU A 24 -9.86 -5.17 -6.22
C LEU A 24 -8.60 -4.95 -7.07
N ALA A 25 -8.20 -5.92 -7.89
CA ALA A 25 -7.07 -5.76 -8.80
C ALA A 25 -7.31 -4.58 -9.77
N GLN A 26 -8.52 -4.47 -10.31
CA GLN A 26 -8.92 -3.34 -11.16
C GLN A 26 -8.91 -2.02 -10.37
N SER A 27 -9.47 -2.02 -9.15
CA SER A 27 -9.51 -0.83 -8.29
C SER A 27 -8.11 -0.34 -7.90
N TYR A 28 -7.15 -1.26 -7.68
CA TYR A 28 -5.76 -0.92 -7.37
C TYR A 28 -4.93 -0.55 -8.60
N ALA A 29 -5.34 -0.94 -9.81
CA ALA A 29 -4.60 -0.61 -11.02
C ALA A 29 -4.48 0.92 -11.22
N GLU A 30 -5.55 1.68 -10.97
CA GLU A 30 -5.54 3.14 -11.11
C GLU A 30 -4.51 3.84 -10.20
N PRO A 31 -4.52 3.63 -8.86
CA PRO A 31 -3.48 4.16 -7.99
C PRO A 31 -2.07 3.74 -8.40
N PHE A 32 -1.87 2.50 -8.86
CA PHE A 32 -0.56 2.05 -9.34
C PHE A 32 -0.12 2.82 -10.58
N VAL A 33 -0.99 3.00 -11.57
CA VAL A 33 -0.66 3.74 -12.79
C VAL A 33 -0.37 5.20 -12.52
N PHE A 34 -0.99 5.81 -11.49
CA PHE A 34 -0.75 7.20 -11.14
C PHE A 34 0.45 7.40 -10.19
N PHE A 35 0.42 6.78 -9.01
CA PHE A 35 1.41 7.05 -7.95
C PHE A 35 2.77 6.40 -8.23
N LEU A 36 2.81 5.20 -8.82
CA LEU A 36 4.07 4.50 -9.05
C LEU A 36 5.02 5.29 -9.97
N PRO A 37 4.64 5.73 -11.19
CA PRO A 37 5.53 6.51 -12.03
C PRO A 37 5.82 7.90 -11.45
N ALA A 38 4.83 8.55 -10.82
CA ALA A 38 5.01 9.87 -10.22
C ALA A 38 6.05 9.85 -9.09
N LEU A 39 5.93 8.90 -8.16
CA LEU A 39 6.87 8.77 -7.04
C LEU A 39 8.23 8.22 -7.47
N LEU A 40 8.27 7.36 -8.49
CA LEU A 40 9.52 6.89 -9.06
C LEU A 40 10.28 8.05 -9.72
N ALA A 41 9.60 8.87 -10.53
CA ALA A 41 10.20 10.03 -11.16
C ALA A 41 10.66 11.07 -10.11
N ALA A 42 9.84 11.34 -9.10
CA ALA A 42 10.20 12.26 -8.02
C ALA A 42 11.40 11.74 -7.21
N GLY A 43 11.38 10.48 -6.78
CA GLY A 43 12.46 9.86 -6.01
C GLY A 43 13.78 9.81 -6.79
N LEU A 44 13.74 9.34 -8.04
CA LEU A 44 14.92 9.33 -8.91
C LEU A 44 15.42 10.75 -9.22
N GLY A 45 14.51 11.71 -9.41
CA GLY A 45 14.84 13.11 -9.64
C GLY A 45 15.58 13.73 -8.46
N VAL A 46 15.12 13.48 -7.22
CA VAL A 46 15.82 13.92 -6.01
C VAL A 46 17.23 13.32 -5.96
N VAL A 47 17.37 12.01 -6.15
CA VAL A 47 18.69 11.33 -6.12
C VAL A 47 19.61 11.83 -7.25
N ALA A 48 19.06 12.07 -8.44
CA ALA A 48 19.83 12.56 -9.57
C ALA A 48 20.34 13.99 -9.34
N LEU A 49 19.52 14.87 -8.76
CA LEU A 49 19.91 16.23 -8.42
C LEU A 49 20.96 16.28 -7.30
N THR A 50 20.93 15.33 -6.36
CA THR A 50 21.91 15.27 -5.27
C THR A 50 23.24 14.66 -5.70
N PHE A 51 23.24 13.63 -6.58
CA PHE A 51 24.46 12.86 -6.90
C PHE A 51 24.97 12.99 -8.34
N ALA A 52 24.15 13.45 -9.29
CA ALA A 52 24.48 13.50 -10.71
C ALA A 52 24.00 14.81 -11.37
N ARG A 53 24.24 15.95 -10.70
CA ARG A 53 23.72 17.28 -11.07
C ARG A 53 24.01 17.69 -12.52
N HIS A 54 25.12 17.22 -13.11
CA HIS A 54 25.51 17.56 -14.48
C HIS A 54 24.84 16.70 -15.56
N SER A 55 24.23 15.56 -15.21
CA SER A 55 23.57 14.66 -16.15
C SER A 55 22.41 13.88 -15.52
N PRO A 56 21.44 14.58 -14.89
CA PRO A 56 20.44 13.94 -14.03
C PRO A 56 19.55 12.96 -14.80
N THR A 57 19.10 13.30 -16.01
CA THR A 57 18.24 12.44 -16.83
C THR A 57 18.94 11.14 -17.21
N ARG A 58 20.22 11.21 -17.60
CA ARG A 58 21.01 10.03 -17.96
C ARG A 58 21.18 9.10 -16.75
N PHE A 59 21.47 9.67 -15.59
CA PHE A 59 21.56 8.91 -14.33
C PHE A 59 20.24 8.20 -14.00
N MET A 60 19.09 8.86 -14.16
CA MET A 60 17.78 8.25 -13.94
C MET A 60 17.54 7.06 -14.88
N PHE A 61 17.82 7.21 -16.18
CA PHE A 61 17.68 6.13 -17.16
C PHE A 61 18.63 4.96 -16.90
N ASP A 62 19.89 5.24 -16.58
CA ASP A 62 20.88 4.21 -16.27
C ASP A 62 20.48 3.43 -15.01
N MET A 63 20.02 4.11 -13.96
CA MET A 63 19.54 3.47 -12.74
C MET A 63 18.30 2.61 -12.98
N LEU A 64 17.32 3.13 -13.74
CA LEU A 64 16.15 2.36 -14.14
C LEU A 64 16.57 1.10 -14.90
N ARG A 65 17.36 1.25 -15.97
CA ARG A 65 17.78 0.13 -16.82
C ARG A 65 18.53 -0.95 -16.03
N GLN A 66 19.41 -0.55 -15.12
CA GLN A 66 20.21 -1.48 -14.32
C GLN A 66 19.37 -2.23 -13.27
N ARG A 67 18.32 -1.60 -12.74
CA ARG A 67 17.57 -2.13 -11.59
C ARG A 67 16.19 -2.67 -11.93
N TRP A 68 15.66 -2.38 -13.12
CA TRP A 68 14.28 -2.73 -13.46
C TRP A 68 14.01 -4.25 -13.35
N LEU A 69 14.98 -5.10 -13.71
CA LEU A 69 14.84 -6.55 -13.62
C LEU A 69 14.64 -7.05 -12.18
N GLY A 70 15.23 -6.37 -11.20
CA GLY A 70 15.01 -6.65 -9.78
C GLY A 70 13.76 -5.96 -9.23
N ALA A 71 13.46 -4.74 -9.69
CA ALA A 71 12.33 -3.95 -9.22
C ALA A 71 10.98 -4.50 -9.72
N ALA A 72 10.90 -4.95 -10.96
CA ALA A 72 9.66 -5.44 -11.58
C ALA A 72 9.00 -6.60 -10.81
N PRO A 73 9.71 -7.69 -10.44
CA PRO A 73 9.07 -8.75 -9.65
C PRO A 73 8.63 -8.27 -8.27
N VAL A 74 9.35 -7.33 -7.64
CA VAL A 74 8.93 -6.75 -6.35
C VAL A 74 7.63 -5.97 -6.50
N ILE A 75 7.53 -5.11 -7.51
CA ILE A 75 6.34 -4.32 -7.81
C ILE A 75 5.15 -5.22 -8.14
N LEU A 76 5.36 -6.24 -8.98
CA LEU A 76 4.32 -7.19 -9.36
C LEU A 76 3.83 -8.01 -8.16
N LEU A 77 4.75 -8.58 -7.37
CA LEU A 77 4.38 -9.37 -6.20
C LEU A 77 3.69 -8.52 -5.13
N PHE A 78 4.07 -7.25 -4.99
CA PHE A 78 3.38 -6.33 -4.10
C PHE A 78 1.96 -6.03 -4.57
N PHE A 79 1.75 -5.77 -5.87
CA PHE A 79 0.41 -5.59 -6.45
C PHE A 79 -0.49 -6.81 -6.22
N LEU A 80 0.02 -8.01 -6.51
CA LEU A 80 -0.72 -9.26 -6.27
C LEU A 80 -0.97 -9.47 -4.76
N GLY A 81 0.04 -9.22 -3.93
CA GLY A 81 -0.04 -9.38 -2.48
C GLY A 81 -1.02 -8.44 -1.81
N ILE A 82 -1.05 -7.15 -2.18
CA ILE A 82 -1.99 -6.18 -1.59
C ILE A 82 -3.44 -6.46 -2.01
N THR A 83 -3.62 -6.92 -3.24
CA THR A 83 -4.93 -7.39 -3.73
C THR A 83 -5.39 -8.61 -2.95
N ALA A 84 -4.52 -9.61 -2.78
CA ALA A 84 -4.81 -10.82 -2.00
C ALA A 84 -5.12 -10.50 -0.53
N PHE A 85 -4.31 -9.65 0.09
CA PHE A 85 -4.51 -9.21 1.47
C PHE A 85 -5.88 -8.56 1.66
N THR A 86 -6.25 -7.63 0.76
CA THR A 86 -7.54 -6.94 0.84
C THR A 86 -8.70 -7.90 0.59
N THR A 87 -8.53 -8.84 -0.35
CA THR A 87 -9.53 -9.90 -0.62
C THR A 87 -9.80 -10.73 0.62
N PHE A 88 -8.75 -11.25 1.26
CA PHE A 88 -8.90 -12.02 2.49
C PHE A 88 -9.50 -11.19 3.61
N LYS A 89 -9.09 -9.92 3.75
CA LYS A 89 -9.64 -9.00 4.75
C LYS A 89 -11.15 -8.81 4.58
N ILE A 90 -11.63 -8.64 3.36
CA ILE A 90 -13.06 -8.49 3.08
C ILE A 90 -13.81 -9.80 3.32
N ALA A 91 -13.19 -10.95 3.05
CA ALA A 91 -13.80 -12.26 3.22
C ALA A 91 -13.86 -12.75 4.69
N ILE A 92 -13.21 -12.06 5.64
CA ILE A 92 -13.20 -12.47 7.06
C ILE A 92 -14.60 -12.77 7.60
N PRO A 93 -15.65 -11.94 7.42
CA PRO A 93 -16.97 -12.20 7.98
C PRO A 93 -17.61 -13.49 7.47
N GLU A 94 -17.23 -13.94 6.27
CA GLU A 94 -17.74 -15.18 5.67
C GLU A 94 -17.07 -16.42 6.27
N ILE A 95 -15.86 -16.28 6.81
CA ILE A 95 -15.07 -17.36 7.43
C ILE A 95 -15.26 -17.37 8.95
N VAL A 96 -15.10 -16.22 9.58
CA VAL A 96 -15.31 -15.97 11.01
C VAL A 96 -16.27 -14.79 11.14
N PRO A 97 -17.56 -15.08 11.36
CA PRO A 97 -18.55 -14.03 11.57
C PRO A 97 -18.14 -13.12 12.73
N PHE A 98 -18.34 -11.83 12.58
CA PHE A 98 -18.09 -10.84 13.63
C PHE A 98 -19.19 -10.86 14.71
N TYR A 99 -19.39 -12.01 15.35
CA TYR A 99 -20.47 -12.24 16.31
C TYR A 99 -20.39 -11.34 17.55
N ALA A 100 -19.18 -10.90 17.91
CA ALA A 100 -18.94 -10.06 19.07
C ALA A 100 -19.19 -8.57 18.79
N ASP A 101 -19.24 -8.13 17.53
CA ASP A 101 -19.33 -6.70 17.18
C ASP A 101 -20.54 -6.03 17.81
N ARG A 102 -21.70 -6.71 17.80
CA ARG A 102 -22.92 -6.18 18.42
C ARG A 102 -22.77 -6.01 19.93
N MET A 103 -22.24 -7.03 20.61
CA MET A 103 -22.02 -6.97 22.06
C MET A 103 -21.03 -5.86 22.44
N LEU A 104 -19.95 -5.72 21.67
CA LEU A 104 -18.94 -4.68 21.90
C LEU A 104 -19.52 -3.29 21.65
N ALA A 105 -20.32 -3.10 20.59
CA ALA A 105 -21.00 -1.84 20.33
C ALA A 105 -22.01 -1.47 21.43
N GLU A 106 -22.80 -2.43 21.92
CA GLU A 106 -23.73 -2.22 23.04
C GLU A 106 -22.97 -1.86 24.33
N LEU A 107 -21.83 -2.51 24.60
CA LEU A 107 -20.97 -2.20 25.75
C LEU A 107 -20.37 -0.78 25.65
N ASP A 108 -19.89 -0.38 24.47
CA ASP A 108 -19.35 0.96 24.24
C ASP A 108 -20.40 2.04 24.52
N VAL A 109 -21.64 1.84 24.05
CA VAL A 109 -22.77 2.74 24.34
C VAL A 109 -23.13 2.71 25.82
N ALA A 110 -23.13 1.55 26.47
CA ALA A 110 -23.42 1.45 27.90
C ALA A 110 -22.39 2.22 28.76
N LEU A 111 -21.11 2.22 28.36
CA LEU A 111 -20.04 2.93 29.05
C LEU A 111 -20.04 4.43 28.80
N HIS A 112 -20.33 4.87 27.57
CA HIS A 112 -20.18 6.27 27.15
C HIS A 112 -21.52 7.02 27.04
N GLY A 113 -22.65 6.33 27.16
CA GLY A 113 -24.01 6.86 27.04
C GLY A 113 -24.43 7.24 25.62
N ALA A 114 -23.51 7.17 24.66
CA ALA A 114 -23.70 7.47 23.23
C ALA A 114 -22.54 6.87 22.44
N ASP A 115 -22.63 6.90 21.11
CA ASP A 115 -21.52 6.50 20.26
C ASP A 115 -20.27 7.36 20.52
N PRO A 116 -19.12 6.76 20.88
CA PRO A 116 -17.92 7.52 21.26
C PRO A 116 -17.43 8.50 20.19
N TRP A 117 -17.59 8.15 18.89
CA TRP A 117 -17.15 9.00 17.78
C TRP A 117 -17.86 10.36 17.75
N THR A 118 -19.07 10.47 18.33
CA THR A 118 -19.83 11.73 18.39
C THR A 118 -19.14 12.75 19.31
N TRP A 119 -18.55 12.31 20.41
CA TRP A 119 -17.77 13.17 21.31
C TRP A 119 -16.53 13.71 20.59
N THR A 120 -15.82 12.85 19.87
CA THR A 120 -14.62 13.23 19.12
C THR A 120 -14.94 14.26 18.02
N HIS A 121 -16.06 14.10 17.31
CA HIS A 121 -16.49 15.05 16.28
C HIS A 121 -17.07 16.35 16.84
N ARG A 122 -17.47 16.41 18.11
CA ARG A 122 -17.78 17.68 18.78
C ARG A 122 -16.52 18.50 19.07
N VAL A 123 -15.40 17.83 19.33
CA VAL A 123 -14.11 18.48 19.59
C VAL A 123 -13.39 18.84 18.29
N VAL A 124 -13.45 17.97 17.28
CA VAL A 124 -12.78 18.17 15.99
C VAL A 124 -13.78 18.70 14.96
N PRO A 125 -13.65 19.96 14.52
CA PRO A 125 -14.51 20.53 13.47
C PRO A 125 -14.44 19.72 12.17
N GLN A 126 -15.57 19.66 11.46
CA GLN A 126 -15.70 18.91 10.20
C GLN A 126 -14.63 19.22 9.14
N PRO A 127 -14.18 20.48 8.93
CA PRO A 127 -13.09 20.76 8.00
C PRO A 127 -11.77 20.07 8.41
N ILE A 128 -11.50 19.97 9.71
CA ILE A 128 -10.30 19.31 10.22
C ILE A 128 -10.41 17.80 9.99
N SER A 129 -11.56 17.20 10.25
CA SER A 129 -11.80 15.78 9.94
C SER A 129 -11.62 15.47 8.45
N ALA A 130 -12.05 16.35 7.55
CA ALA A 130 -11.83 16.21 6.12
C ALA A 130 -10.34 16.25 5.74
N VAL A 131 -9.58 17.19 6.34
CA VAL A 131 -8.13 17.28 6.15
C VAL A 131 -7.43 16.02 6.65
N ILE A 132 -7.82 15.50 7.82
CA ILE A 132 -7.29 14.25 8.37
C ILE A 132 -7.61 13.08 7.43
N PHE A 133 -8.84 12.99 6.93
CA PHE A 133 -9.24 11.92 6.01
C PHE A 133 -8.45 11.95 4.70
N ILE A 134 -8.29 13.13 4.11
CA ILE A 134 -7.49 13.34 2.89
C ILE A 134 -6.02 13.02 3.15
N GLY A 135 -5.46 13.55 4.25
CA GLY A 135 -4.06 13.33 4.64
C GLY A 135 -3.78 11.87 4.92
N TYR A 136 -4.68 11.18 5.60
CA TYR A 136 -4.59 9.74 5.82
C TYR A 136 -4.70 8.98 4.50
N GLY A 137 -5.69 9.30 3.66
CA GLY A 137 -5.88 8.67 2.36
C GLY A 137 -4.64 8.78 1.47
N TYR A 138 -4.22 10.00 1.12
CA TYR A 138 -3.07 10.21 0.23
C TYR A 138 -1.72 9.89 0.89
N GLY A 139 -1.56 10.21 2.17
CA GLY A 139 -0.34 9.91 2.92
C GLY A 139 -0.08 8.42 3.01
N TRP A 140 -1.14 7.62 3.16
CA TRP A 140 -1.05 6.16 3.16
C TRP A 140 -0.60 5.60 1.80
N HIS A 141 -1.11 6.14 0.70
CA HIS A 141 -0.63 5.77 -0.65
C HIS A 141 0.83 6.16 -0.85
N LEU A 142 1.20 7.38 -0.46
CA LEU A 142 2.59 7.85 -0.52
C LEU A 142 3.52 6.93 0.26
N GLN A 143 3.14 6.53 1.46
CA GLN A 143 3.90 5.60 2.29
C GLN A 143 4.03 4.23 1.62
N TRP A 144 2.94 3.64 1.13
CA TRP A 144 2.94 2.32 0.49
C TRP A 144 3.82 2.29 -0.75
N PHE A 145 3.58 3.19 -1.70
CA PHE A 145 4.34 3.25 -2.95
C PHE A 145 5.78 3.71 -2.71
N GLY A 146 5.99 4.66 -1.80
CA GLY A 146 7.33 5.11 -1.42
C GLY A 146 8.16 3.98 -0.82
N THR A 147 7.58 3.21 0.11
CA THR A 147 8.26 2.04 0.70
C THR A 147 8.49 0.95 -0.34
N LEU A 148 7.51 0.67 -1.21
CA LEU A 148 7.66 -0.28 -2.30
C LEU A 148 8.82 0.09 -3.22
N LEU A 149 8.84 1.32 -3.72
CA LEU A 149 9.88 1.81 -4.62
C LEU A 149 11.24 1.85 -3.93
N PHE A 150 11.27 2.29 -2.67
CA PHE A 150 12.46 2.26 -1.86
C PHE A 150 13.04 0.85 -1.78
N VAL A 151 12.23 -0.16 -1.45
CA VAL A 151 12.66 -1.57 -1.37
C VAL A 151 13.05 -2.12 -2.76
N ALA A 152 12.25 -1.83 -3.79
CA ALA A 152 12.47 -2.31 -5.16
C ALA A 152 13.78 -1.77 -5.77
N PHE A 153 14.17 -0.55 -5.38
CA PHE A 153 15.43 0.09 -5.77
C PHE A 153 16.46 0.09 -4.62
N TRP A 154 16.16 -0.58 -3.50
CA TRP A 154 17.05 -0.61 -2.34
C TRP A 154 18.30 -1.36 -2.71
N ASN A 155 19.42 -0.68 -2.55
CA ASN A 155 20.72 -1.27 -2.84
C ASN A 155 21.16 -2.06 -1.60
N ASN A 156 20.74 -3.33 -1.47
CA ASN A 156 21.22 -4.16 -0.37
C ASN A 156 22.71 -4.51 -0.57
N PRO A 157 23.57 -4.13 0.37
CA PRO A 157 24.95 -4.51 0.37
C PRO A 157 25.20 -5.63 1.41
N ALA A 158 25.31 -6.91 1.01
CA ALA A 158 26.45 -7.70 1.54
C ALA A 158 27.78 -7.12 1.01
N GLY A 159 27.73 -6.35 -0.09
CA GLY A 159 27.88 -4.93 0.08
C GLY A 159 29.21 -4.25 -0.09
N ARG A 160 29.88 -4.50 -1.21
CA ARG A 160 31.26 -4.08 -1.48
C ARG A 160 32.32 -4.67 -0.53
N LEU A 161 31.94 -5.41 0.51
CA LEU A 161 32.85 -6.06 1.45
C LEU A 161 33.00 -7.57 1.20
N ARG A 162 32.56 -8.04 0.03
CA ARG A 162 33.17 -9.16 -0.69
C ARG A 162 33.67 -8.64 -2.02
#